data_AF-A0AAN9MN76-F1
#
_entry.id   AF-A0AAN9MN76-F1
#
_cell.length_a   1.000
_cell.length_b   1.000
_cell.length_c   1.000
_cell.angle_alpha   90.00
_cell.angle_beta   90.00
_cell.angle_gamma   90.00
#
_symmetry.space_group_name_H-M   'P 1'
#
loop_
_entity.id
_entity.type
_entity.pdbx_description
1 polymer ?
#
loop_
_entity_poly.entity_id
_entity_poly.type
_entity_poly.pdbx_seq_one_letter_code
_entity_poly.pdbx_strand_id
1 'polypeptide(L)'
;MAAVSCMLILFLSFPFLKFISLGGAQNVICDDDHGNYTANSTYSANLNTLLSTISSNTQIQYGFYNFSYGQNSDTVYAIGLCRGDQQPQECRSCLNNSRVDLTERCPNQKKAILWSSSCMLRYSNHTIFHQMETSPGYYMWNQANATDANQFNEVLGNLMKSLRDTAASGDSRRKYDTAENETGLNFQTVYGLVQCTPDLSQQECNQCLDGAISEIPKCCNGKIGGRVLKPSCNIRFETNSFYGNTTTLDPDPEAPPPSTNTTSSQDPAMKAQLDWEKRYKIIRVKSDVFSFGVLILEIVSGQKNSGIYNGENMEDLSSFAWRNWKEGKAINIVDPALNSNSRNEMLRCIHIGLLCVQENLVDRPTMTNIMLMLNSYSLSLPIPTEPAFYMNSRTRSLPEMQSWEYNSRETGSSEPILKSAQESENEASITELYPR
;
A
#
# COMPACT_ATOMS: atom_id res chain seq x y z
N MET A 1 33.95 29.26 -5.00
CA MET A 1 33.03 29.82 -3.98
C MET A 1 31.55 29.88 -4.45
N ALA A 2 31.12 29.10 -5.45
CA ALA A 2 29.72 29.10 -5.93
C ALA A 2 28.94 27.80 -5.63
N ALA A 3 29.62 26.65 -5.47
CA ALA A 3 29.00 25.36 -5.13
C ALA A 3 28.30 25.31 -3.75
N VAL A 4 28.53 26.33 -2.91
CA VAL A 4 27.99 26.41 -1.55
C VAL A 4 26.55 26.95 -1.55
N SER A 5 26.10 27.63 -2.62
CA SER A 5 24.82 28.35 -2.61
C SER A 5 23.58 27.44 -2.61
N CYS A 6 23.56 26.37 -3.42
CA CYS A 6 22.41 25.46 -3.48
C CYS A 6 22.32 24.52 -2.25
N MET A 7 23.46 24.12 -1.69
CA MET A 7 23.51 23.38 -0.42
C MET A 7 23.14 24.27 0.78
N LEU A 8 23.52 25.55 0.78
CA LEU A 8 23.15 26.49 1.85
C LEU A 8 21.64 26.77 1.89
N ILE A 9 20.95 26.81 0.75
CA ILE A 9 19.48 26.98 0.70
C ILE A 9 18.75 25.76 1.31
N LEU A 10 19.31 24.55 1.14
CA LEU A 10 18.82 23.32 1.77
C LEU A 10 19.03 23.29 3.30
N PHE A 11 20.13 23.87 3.80
CA PHE A 11 20.48 23.84 5.23
C PHE A 11 19.96 25.04 6.04
N LEU A 12 19.77 26.23 5.43
CA LEU A 12 19.37 27.45 6.14
C LEU A 12 17.84 27.65 6.26
N SER A 13 17.04 26.83 5.57
CA SER A 13 15.57 26.92 5.60
C SER A 13 14.91 26.05 6.70
N PHE A 14 15.67 25.26 7.47
CA PHE A 14 15.10 24.36 8.48
C PHE A 14 15.85 24.34 9.83
N PRO A 15 15.52 25.25 10.78
CA PRO A 15 15.81 25.04 12.20
C PRO A 15 14.70 24.26 12.95
N PHE A 16 13.64 23.82 12.26
CA PHE A 16 12.53 23.07 12.89
C PHE A 16 12.08 21.86 12.07
N LEU A 17 12.99 20.93 11.78
CA LEU A 17 12.59 19.54 11.57
C LEU A 17 12.28 18.92 12.94
N LYS A 18 11.12 19.25 13.51
CA LYS A 18 10.38 18.20 14.20
C LYS A 18 10.05 17.20 13.11
N PHE A 19 10.53 15.96 13.27
CA PHE A 19 10.04 14.83 12.51
C PHE A 19 8.52 14.78 12.69
N ILE A 20 7.76 15.39 11.79
CA ILE A 20 6.41 14.96 11.53
C ILE A 20 6.63 13.63 10.83
N SER A 21 6.52 12.54 11.59
CA SER A 21 6.19 11.24 11.03
C SER A 21 5.10 11.48 9.99
N LEU A 22 5.36 11.15 8.72
CA LEU A 22 4.27 10.98 7.76
C LEU A 22 3.43 9.84 8.33
N GLY A 23 2.46 10.18 9.17
CA GLY A 23 1.42 9.28 9.60
C GLY A 23 0.63 8.90 8.36
N GLY A 24 0.99 7.76 7.75
CA GLY A 24 0.08 7.10 6.83
C GLY A 24 -1.26 6.91 7.53
N ALA A 25 -2.38 6.96 6.79
CA ALA A 25 -3.70 6.78 7.38
C ALA A 25 -3.74 5.51 8.25
N GLN A 26 -3.91 5.69 9.57
CA GLN A 26 -3.98 4.61 10.56
C GLN A 26 -5.42 4.43 11.02
N ASN A 27 -5.90 3.20 10.95
CA ASN A 27 -7.22 2.84 11.46
C ASN A 27 -7.05 2.18 12.82
N VAL A 28 -7.55 2.84 13.85
CA VAL A 28 -7.52 2.35 15.24
C VAL A 28 -8.93 2.11 15.70
N ILE A 29 -9.17 0.95 16.28
CA ILE A 29 -10.44 0.58 16.90
C ILE A 29 -10.16 0.19 18.34
N CYS A 30 -10.81 0.89 19.25
CA CYS A 30 -10.86 0.57 20.67
C CYS A 30 -12.18 -0.18 20.91
N ASP A 31 -12.10 -1.34 21.55
CA ASP A 31 -13.27 -2.15 21.86
C ASP A 31 -13.74 -1.83 23.28
N ASP A 32 -14.82 -1.08 23.38
CA ASP A 32 -15.41 -0.66 24.65
C ASP A 32 -16.24 -1.76 25.32
N ASP A 33 -16.60 -2.82 24.59
CA ASP A 33 -17.49 -3.89 25.07
C ASP A 33 -16.74 -4.99 25.82
N HIS A 34 -15.42 -5.11 25.65
CA HIS A 34 -14.59 -6.15 26.27
C HIS A 34 -13.88 -5.70 27.56
N GLY A 35 -14.36 -4.59 28.14
CA GLY A 35 -14.00 -4.11 29.45
C GLY A 35 -12.79 -3.18 29.46
N ASN A 36 -12.70 -2.40 30.54
CA ASN A 36 -11.66 -1.41 30.74
C ASN A 36 -10.70 -1.81 31.87
N TYR A 37 -9.44 -1.39 31.77
CA TYR A 37 -8.47 -1.45 32.87
C TYR A 37 -8.28 -0.07 33.48
N THR A 38 -7.87 -0.01 34.75
CA THR A 38 -7.56 1.26 35.41
C THR A 38 -6.12 1.68 35.11
N ALA A 39 -5.88 3.00 35.00
CA ALA A 39 -4.54 3.54 34.85
C ALA A 39 -3.63 3.05 35.99
N ASN A 40 -2.38 2.68 35.67
CA ASN A 40 -1.39 2.12 36.61
C ASN A 40 -1.79 0.79 37.28
N SER A 41 -2.79 0.07 36.75
CA SER A 41 -3.06 -1.31 37.17
C SER A 41 -1.95 -2.28 36.74
N THR A 42 -1.95 -3.48 37.35
CA THR A 42 -1.11 -4.60 36.91
C THR A 42 -1.32 -4.91 35.43
N TYR A 43 -2.58 -4.99 34.96
CA TYR A 43 -2.89 -5.14 33.54
C TYR A 43 -2.24 -4.04 32.67
N SER A 44 -2.32 -2.77 33.08
CA SER A 44 -1.70 -1.66 32.34
C SER A 44 -0.17 -1.80 32.24
N ALA A 45 0.49 -2.18 33.35
CA ALA A 45 1.93 -2.44 33.35
C ALA A 45 2.31 -3.64 32.47
N ASN A 46 1.51 -4.71 32.50
CA ASN A 46 1.70 -5.90 31.69
C ASN A 46 1.53 -5.60 30.19
N LEU A 47 0.51 -4.82 29.82
CA LEU A 47 0.27 -4.38 28.44
C LEU A 47 1.46 -3.59 27.90
N ASN A 48 1.93 -2.58 28.65
CA ASN A 48 3.08 -1.77 28.25
C ASN A 48 4.35 -2.60 28.08
N THR A 49 4.59 -3.55 28.99
CA THR A 49 5.72 -4.48 28.92
C THR A 49 5.64 -5.38 27.69
N LEU A 50 4.45 -5.95 27.41
CA LEU A 50 4.22 -6.82 26.26
C LEU A 50 4.42 -6.10 24.93
N LEU A 51 3.80 -4.93 24.75
CA LEU A 51 3.91 -4.16 23.51
C LEU A 51 5.35 -3.64 23.29
N SER A 52 6.05 -3.27 24.37
CA SER A 52 7.47 -2.93 24.28
C SER A 52 8.30 -4.14 23.83
N THR A 53 8.03 -5.32 24.39
CA THR A 53 8.73 -6.56 24.05
C THR A 53 8.56 -6.92 22.57
N ILE A 54 7.35 -6.80 22.02
CA ILE A 54 7.08 -7.05 20.59
C ILE A 54 7.90 -6.10 19.72
N SER A 55 7.87 -4.79 20.01
CA SER A 55 8.53 -3.78 19.17
C SER A 55 10.07 -3.80 19.26
N SER A 56 10.64 -4.31 20.36
CA SER A 56 12.09 -4.42 20.54
C SER A 56 12.67 -5.81 20.22
N ASN A 57 11.85 -6.80 19.85
CA ASN A 57 12.33 -8.17 19.62
C ASN A 57 13.15 -8.25 18.31
N THR A 58 14.43 -8.60 18.43
CA THR A 58 15.35 -8.76 17.29
C THR A 58 15.53 -10.21 16.84
N GLN A 59 14.98 -11.17 17.57
CA GLN A 59 15.10 -12.60 17.27
C GLN A 59 14.17 -13.01 16.13
N ILE A 60 12.99 -12.42 16.07
CA ILE A 60 12.03 -12.65 14.98
C ILE A 60 12.34 -11.71 13.82
N GLN A 61 12.65 -12.30 12.66
CA GLN A 61 12.95 -11.56 11.43
C GLN A 61 11.85 -11.66 10.37
N TYR A 62 10.89 -12.58 10.52
CA TYR A 62 9.83 -12.83 9.54
C TYR A 62 8.59 -11.94 9.71
N GLY A 63 8.47 -11.21 10.83
CA GLY A 63 7.48 -10.14 11.02
C GLY A 63 6.15 -10.55 11.65
N PHE A 64 6.06 -11.73 12.27
CA PHE A 64 4.87 -12.17 13.00
C PHE A 64 5.19 -12.47 14.48
N TYR A 65 4.39 -11.91 15.38
CA TYR A 65 4.57 -11.96 16.82
C TYR A 65 3.23 -12.33 17.47
N ASN A 66 3.22 -13.30 18.38
CA ASN A 66 2.04 -13.77 19.12
C ASN A 66 2.41 -14.01 20.59
N PHE A 67 2.61 -12.93 21.34
CA PHE A 67 3.14 -12.99 22.70
C PHE A 67 2.05 -12.74 23.74
N SER A 68 2.20 -13.38 24.90
CA SER A 68 1.41 -13.08 26.09
C SER A 68 2.30 -12.69 27.26
N TYR A 69 1.75 -11.93 28.19
CA TYR A 69 2.45 -11.52 29.40
C TYR A 69 1.47 -11.28 30.54
N GLY A 70 1.88 -11.56 31.78
CA GLY A 70 1.05 -11.46 32.96
C GLY A 70 0.49 -12.79 33.44
N GLN A 71 -0.37 -12.75 34.44
CA GLN A 71 -0.98 -13.93 35.07
C GLN A 71 -2.45 -13.65 35.42
N ASN A 72 -3.27 -14.71 35.42
CA ASN A 72 -4.68 -14.66 35.80
C ASN A 72 -5.44 -13.55 35.05
N SER A 73 -6.22 -12.72 35.76
CA SER A 73 -6.99 -11.60 35.21
C SER A 73 -6.16 -10.47 34.62
N ASP A 74 -4.85 -10.45 34.87
CA ASP A 74 -3.91 -9.44 34.36
C ASP A 74 -3.11 -9.94 33.15
N THR A 75 -3.46 -11.09 32.59
CA THR A 75 -2.84 -11.62 31.37
C THR A 75 -3.26 -10.80 30.15
N VAL A 76 -2.29 -10.42 29.34
CA VAL A 76 -2.47 -9.70 28.07
C VAL A 76 -1.98 -10.59 26.95
N TYR A 77 -2.73 -10.65 25.85
CA TYR A 77 -2.36 -11.33 24.61
C TYR A 77 -2.20 -10.29 23.51
N ALA A 78 -1.16 -10.38 22.70
CA ALA A 78 -0.93 -9.45 21.60
C ALA A 78 -0.44 -10.16 20.35
N ILE A 79 -0.95 -9.70 19.21
CA ILE A 79 -0.47 -10.08 17.88
C ILE A 79 0.10 -8.84 17.19
N GLY A 80 1.35 -8.94 16.75
CA GLY A 80 1.97 -8.01 15.80
C GLY A 80 2.17 -8.70 14.46
N LEU A 81 1.73 -8.09 13.37
CA LEU A 81 1.89 -8.63 12.01
C LEU A 81 2.38 -7.53 11.08
N CYS A 82 3.61 -7.64 10.60
CA CYS A 82 4.14 -6.78 9.56
C CYS A 82 3.77 -7.32 8.18
N ARG A 83 3.67 -6.43 7.20
CA ARG A 83 3.50 -6.82 5.79
C ARG A 83 4.68 -7.70 5.35
N GLY A 84 4.42 -8.76 4.58
CA GLY A 84 5.41 -9.83 4.35
C GLY A 84 6.71 -9.41 3.66
N ASP A 85 6.70 -8.26 2.99
CA ASP A 85 7.83 -7.63 2.29
C ASP A 85 8.64 -6.64 3.16
N GLN A 86 8.21 -6.37 4.40
CA GLN A 86 8.88 -5.40 5.27
C GLN A 86 10.21 -5.91 5.79
N GLN A 87 11.21 -5.03 5.81
CA GLN A 87 12.49 -5.34 6.43
C GLN A 87 12.35 -5.41 7.95
N PRO A 88 13.16 -6.23 8.66
CA PRO A 88 13.00 -6.43 10.10
C PRO A 88 13.04 -5.12 10.92
N GLN A 89 13.88 -4.15 10.52
CA GLN A 89 13.97 -2.86 11.20
C GLN A 89 12.72 -1.99 10.96
N GLU A 90 12.21 -1.96 9.74
CA GLU A 90 10.99 -1.21 9.37
C GLU A 90 9.77 -1.80 10.08
N CYS A 91 9.70 -3.13 10.13
CA CYS A 91 8.68 -3.86 10.87
C CYS A 91 8.67 -3.46 12.36
N ARG A 92 9.83 -3.51 13.04
CA ARG A 92 9.95 -3.08 14.44
C ARG A 92 9.60 -1.62 14.65
N SER A 93 10.02 -0.74 13.74
CA SER A 93 9.66 0.69 13.79
C SER A 93 8.14 0.87 13.68
N CYS A 94 7.49 0.15 12.77
CA CYS A 94 6.04 0.20 12.59
C CYS A 94 5.30 -0.27 13.84
N LEU A 95 5.72 -1.38 14.44
CA LEU A 95 5.13 -1.91 15.68
C LEU A 95 5.36 -0.97 16.87
N ASN A 96 6.53 -0.32 16.95
CA ASN A 96 6.81 0.67 18.00
C ASN A 96 5.90 1.90 17.89
N ASN A 97 5.72 2.44 16.67
CA ASN A 97 4.81 3.56 16.43
C ASN A 97 3.37 3.15 16.76
N SER A 98 2.95 1.98 16.26
CA SER A 98 1.61 1.44 16.51
C SER A 98 1.32 1.24 18.01
N ARG A 99 2.34 0.84 18.79
CA ARG A 99 2.24 0.76 20.26
C ARG A 99 1.90 2.12 20.86
N VAL A 100 2.62 3.17 20.47
CA VAL A 100 2.38 4.54 20.97
C VAL A 100 0.96 4.96 20.61
N ASP A 101 0.60 4.84 19.34
CA ASP A 101 -0.70 5.29 18.81
C ASP A 101 -1.88 4.52 19.43
N LEU A 102 -1.75 3.21 19.65
CA LEU A 102 -2.76 2.41 20.34
C LEU A 102 -2.96 2.85 21.78
N THR A 103 -1.87 3.05 22.54
CA THR A 103 -1.97 3.45 23.95
C THR A 103 -2.46 4.89 24.15
N GLU A 104 -2.21 5.77 23.18
CA GLU A 104 -2.71 7.15 23.21
C GLU A 104 -4.20 7.22 22.86
N ARG A 105 -4.63 6.45 21.84
CA ARG A 105 -6.00 6.50 21.32
C ARG A 105 -6.98 5.57 22.05
N CYS A 106 -6.49 4.49 22.63
CA CYS A 106 -7.26 3.53 23.43
C CYS A 106 -6.72 3.50 24.87
N PRO A 107 -6.99 4.54 25.67
CA PRO A 107 -6.28 4.78 26.94
C PRO A 107 -6.59 3.74 28.03
N ASN A 108 -7.69 2.99 27.92
CA ASN A 108 -8.13 2.08 28.98
C ASN A 108 -8.85 0.81 28.48
N GLN A 109 -9.05 0.63 27.18
CA GLN A 109 -9.73 -0.54 26.62
C GLN A 109 -8.82 -1.77 26.69
N LYS A 110 -9.37 -2.90 27.16
CA LYS A 110 -8.65 -4.19 27.23
C LYS A 110 -8.52 -4.90 25.88
N LYS A 111 -9.21 -4.43 24.85
CA LYS A 111 -9.08 -4.92 23.48
C LYS A 111 -8.98 -3.75 22.52
N ALA A 112 -7.97 -3.78 21.66
CA ALA A 112 -7.78 -2.77 20.63
C ALA A 112 -6.98 -3.33 19.46
N ILE A 113 -7.18 -2.72 18.29
CA ILE A 113 -6.49 -3.08 17.06
C ILE A 113 -6.17 -1.83 16.24
N LEU A 114 -4.97 -1.81 15.68
CA LEU A 114 -4.50 -0.78 14.77
C LEU A 114 -4.01 -1.44 13.48
N TRP A 115 -4.47 -0.92 12.34
CA TRP A 115 -3.89 -1.21 11.04
C TRP A 115 -3.21 0.03 10.46
N SER A 116 -1.95 -0.12 10.08
CA SER A 116 -1.19 0.85 9.32
C SER A 116 -0.93 0.33 7.90
N SER A 117 -0.18 1.08 7.09
CA SER A 117 0.24 0.64 5.75
C SER A 117 1.21 -0.54 5.75
N SER A 118 1.90 -0.77 6.86
CA SER A 118 3.08 -1.64 6.94
C SER A 118 3.00 -2.70 8.04
N CYS A 119 2.11 -2.53 9.03
CA CYS A 119 1.86 -3.52 10.08
C CYS A 119 0.47 -3.37 10.71
N MET A 120 0.04 -4.43 11.39
CA MET A 120 -1.07 -4.48 12.31
C MET A 120 -0.54 -4.80 13.71
N LEU A 121 -1.10 -4.15 14.72
CA LEU A 121 -0.89 -4.50 16.13
C LEU A 121 -2.25 -4.59 16.81
N ARG A 122 -2.51 -5.70 17.51
CA ARG A 122 -3.72 -5.89 18.29
C ARG A 122 -3.40 -6.53 19.64
N TYR A 123 -4.18 -6.20 20.66
CA TYR A 123 -4.11 -6.82 21.97
C TYR A 123 -5.49 -7.12 22.54
N SER A 124 -5.55 -8.04 23.50
CA SER A 124 -6.76 -8.49 24.15
C SER A 124 -6.49 -9.02 25.58
N ASN A 125 -7.53 -9.07 26.41
CA ASN A 125 -7.56 -9.76 27.70
C ASN A 125 -7.98 -11.25 27.60
N HIS A 126 -8.40 -11.71 26.42
CA HIS A 126 -8.63 -13.12 26.13
C HIS A 126 -7.61 -13.61 25.09
N THR A 127 -7.43 -14.93 25.03
CA THR A 127 -6.55 -15.52 24.02
C THR A 127 -7.09 -15.23 22.63
N ILE A 128 -6.17 -14.83 21.73
CA ILE A 128 -6.45 -14.46 20.33
C ILE A 128 -5.57 -15.24 19.36
N PHE A 129 -4.88 -16.27 19.86
CA PHE A 129 -3.97 -17.12 19.08
C PHE A 129 -4.71 -18.35 18.56
N HIS A 130 -4.42 -18.75 17.33
CA HIS A 130 -5.07 -19.87 16.65
C HIS A 130 -6.59 -19.69 16.58
N GLN A 131 -7.04 -18.44 16.50
CA GLN A 131 -8.45 -18.07 16.43
C GLN A 131 -8.66 -17.11 15.26
N MET A 132 -9.49 -17.54 14.31
CA MET A 132 -9.88 -16.68 13.19
C MET A 132 -10.92 -15.65 13.65
N GLU A 133 -10.51 -14.39 13.71
CA GLU A 133 -11.37 -13.23 13.95
C GLU A 133 -11.50 -12.39 12.67
N THR A 134 -12.75 -12.10 12.29
CA THR A 134 -13.06 -11.30 11.09
C THR A 134 -13.64 -9.92 11.40
N SER A 135 -13.89 -9.63 12.69
CA SER A 135 -14.47 -8.39 13.20
C SER A 135 -13.61 -7.82 14.33
N PRO A 136 -13.43 -6.49 14.41
CA PRO A 136 -13.98 -5.47 13.52
C PRO A 136 -13.34 -5.50 12.13
N GLY A 137 -14.15 -5.29 11.09
CA GLY A 137 -13.70 -5.20 9.71
C GLY A 137 -13.72 -3.75 9.22
N TYR A 138 -12.71 -3.36 8.46
CA TYR A 138 -12.63 -2.02 7.87
C TYR A 138 -12.24 -2.10 6.40
N TYR A 139 -12.80 -1.22 5.57
CA TYR A 139 -12.48 -1.17 4.16
C TYR A 139 -12.26 0.26 3.69
N MET A 140 -11.41 0.41 2.68
CA MET A 140 -11.10 1.68 2.02
C MET A 140 -10.99 1.45 0.53
N TRP A 141 -11.28 2.48 -0.26
CA TRP A 141 -11.17 2.40 -1.71
C TRP A 141 -10.61 3.68 -2.31
N ASN A 142 -10.01 3.53 -3.48
CA ASN A 142 -9.63 4.66 -4.31
C ASN A 142 -10.89 5.32 -4.87
N GLN A 143 -10.95 6.66 -4.84
CA GLN A 143 -12.09 7.40 -5.39
C GLN A 143 -12.21 7.22 -6.91
N ALA A 144 -11.09 7.04 -7.61
CA ALA A 144 -11.05 6.82 -9.06
C ALA A 144 -11.59 5.44 -9.46
N ASN A 145 -12.24 5.40 -10.62
CA ASN A 145 -12.82 4.20 -11.20
C ASN A 145 -11.88 3.60 -12.26
N ALA A 146 -11.95 2.28 -12.41
CA ALA A 146 -11.32 1.61 -13.53
C ALA A 146 -11.97 2.03 -14.85
N THR A 147 -11.19 2.03 -15.93
CA THR A 147 -11.68 2.40 -17.27
C THR A 147 -12.74 1.40 -17.76
N ASP A 148 -12.51 0.11 -17.52
CA ASP A 148 -13.50 -0.96 -17.69
C ASP A 148 -13.65 -1.71 -16.37
N ALA A 149 -14.73 -1.40 -15.65
CA ALA A 149 -15.00 -1.99 -14.34
C ALA A 149 -15.21 -3.51 -14.41
N ASN A 150 -15.83 -4.02 -15.48
CA ASN A 150 -16.15 -5.45 -15.57
C ASN A 150 -14.87 -6.26 -15.79
N GLN A 151 -14.05 -5.86 -16.78
CA GLN A 151 -12.77 -6.51 -17.04
C GLN A 151 -11.82 -6.38 -15.83
N PHE A 152 -11.76 -5.21 -15.21
CA PHE A 152 -10.92 -4.99 -14.03
C PHE A 152 -11.33 -5.92 -12.88
N ASN A 153 -12.63 -5.99 -12.56
CA ASN A 153 -13.13 -6.84 -11.49
C ASN A 153 -12.90 -8.34 -11.77
N GLU A 154 -13.00 -8.77 -13.02
CA GLU A 154 -12.73 -10.16 -13.40
C GLU A 154 -11.26 -10.52 -13.16
N VAL A 155 -10.33 -9.70 -13.67
CA VAL A 155 -8.89 -9.88 -13.48
C VAL A 155 -8.53 -9.83 -11.99
N LEU A 156 -9.07 -8.86 -11.25
CA LEU A 156 -8.89 -8.71 -9.81
C LEU A 156 -9.39 -9.94 -9.04
N GLY A 157 -10.58 -10.43 -9.36
CA GLY A 157 -11.18 -11.60 -8.69
C GLY A 157 -10.33 -12.86 -8.88
N ASN A 158 -9.84 -13.10 -10.10
CA ASN A 158 -8.97 -14.24 -10.40
C ASN A 158 -7.59 -14.11 -9.73
N LEU A 159 -6.99 -12.91 -9.77
CA LEU A 159 -5.73 -12.61 -9.09
C LEU A 159 -5.85 -12.86 -7.58
N MET A 160 -6.88 -12.35 -6.93
CA MET A 160 -7.08 -12.50 -5.48
C MET A 160 -7.28 -13.96 -5.06
N LYS A 161 -8.01 -14.76 -5.86
CA LYS A 161 -8.17 -16.20 -5.60
C LYS A 161 -6.85 -16.95 -5.72
N SER A 162 -6.05 -16.65 -6.73
CA SER A 162 -4.72 -17.26 -6.90
C SER A 162 -3.80 -16.91 -5.73
N LEU A 163 -3.76 -15.64 -5.33
CA LEU A 163 -2.95 -15.17 -4.21
C LEU A 163 -3.37 -15.82 -2.88
N ARG A 164 -4.68 -15.97 -2.67
CA ARG A 164 -5.25 -16.62 -1.48
C ARG A 164 -4.67 -18.03 -1.32
N ASP A 165 -4.71 -18.85 -2.38
CA ASP A 165 -4.29 -20.24 -2.30
C ASP A 165 -2.79 -20.37 -1.96
N THR A 166 -1.95 -19.53 -2.58
CA THR A 166 -0.51 -19.46 -2.28
C THR A 166 -0.26 -18.98 -0.85
N ALA A 167 -0.84 -17.85 -0.44
CA ALA A 167 -0.62 -17.29 0.88
C ALA A 167 -1.06 -18.25 2.00
N ALA A 168 -2.20 -18.93 1.82
CA ALA A 168 -2.72 -19.89 2.80
C ALA A 168 -1.82 -21.10 2.99
N SER A 169 -1.07 -21.51 1.96
CA SER A 169 -0.09 -22.60 2.00
C SER A 169 1.19 -22.29 2.79
N GLY A 170 1.39 -21.02 3.18
CA GLY A 170 2.54 -20.60 3.98
C GLY A 170 2.63 -21.30 5.34
N ASP A 171 3.82 -21.29 5.94
CA ASP A 171 4.08 -21.93 7.24
C ASP A 171 3.68 -21.03 8.44
N SER A 172 4.11 -21.42 9.64
CA SER A 172 3.87 -20.67 10.89
C SER A 172 4.63 -19.34 10.99
N ARG A 173 5.54 -19.05 10.05
CA ARG A 173 6.32 -17.82 10.00
C ARG A 173 5.69 -16.80 9.06
N ARG A 174 5.12 -17.24 7.94
CA ARG A 174 4.56 -16.33 6.93
C ARG A 174 3.47 -16.95 6.07
N LYS A 175 2.32 -16.27 6.02
CA LYS A 175 1.19 -16.51 5.11
C LYS A 175 0.86 -15.23 4.33
N TYR A 176 1.59 -15.01 3.25
CA TYR A 176 1.61 -13.75 2.50
C TYR A 176 1.88 -14.05 1.03
N ASP A 177 1.17 -13.37 0.12
CA ASP A 177 1.50 -13.42 -1.30
C ASP A 177 1.15 -12.11 -2.02
N THR A 178 1.87 -11.88 -3.12
CA THR A 178 1.73 -10.71 -3.99
C THR A 178 1.96 -11.08 -5.44
N ALA A 179 1.17 -10.51 -6.33
CA ALA A 179 1.36 -10.67 -7.76
C ALA A 179 0.71 -9.50 -8.50
N GLU A 180 0.93 -9.49 -9.81
CA GLU A 180 0.38 -8.52 -10.73
C GLU A 180 -0.21 -9.24 -11.94
N ASN A 181 -1.23 -8.65 -12.55
CA ASN A 181 -1.80 -9.16 -13.79
C ASN A 181 -2.31 -8.00 -14.66
N GLU A 182 -2.19 -8.13 -15.97
CA GLU A 182 -2.58 -7.08 -16.92
C GLU A 182 -4.03 -7.24 -17.35
N THR A 183 -4.73 -6.10 -17.47
CA THR A 183 -6.05 -6.04 -18.13
C THR A 183 -5.86 -5.92 -19.65
N GLY A 184 -6.64 -6.71 -20.41
CA GLY A 184 -6.41 -6.89 -21.84
C GLY A 184 -6.63 -5.65 -22.71
N LEU A 185 -7.60 -4.78 -22.39
CA LEU A 185 -8.01 -3.71 -23.32
C LEU A 185 -7.18 -2.42 -23.21
N ASN A 186 -6.45 -2.19 -22.12
CA ASN A 186 -5.72 -0.94 -21.89
C ASN A 186 -4.35 -1.12 -21.22
N PHE A 187 -3.83 -2.35 -21.11
CA PHE A 187 -2.58 -2.67 -20.39
C PHE A 187 -2.55 -2.13 -18.94
N GLN A 188 -3.70 -1.86 -18.31
CA GLN A 188 -3.74 -1.44 -16.93
C GLN A 188 -3.39 -2.65 -16.06
N THR A 189 -2.28 -2.56 -15.33
CA THR A 189 -1.83 -3.62 -14.42
C THR A 189 -2.60 -3.55 -13.11
N VAL A 190 -3.05 -4.69 -12.60
CA VAL A 190 -3.65 -4.85 -11.28
C VAL A 190 -2.62 -5.49 -10.38
N TYR A 191 -2.19 -4.77 -9.34
CA TYR A 191 -1.31 -5.29 -8.30
C TYR A 191 -2.16 -5.77 -7.12
N GLY A 192 -1.96 -7.00 -6.68
CA GLY A 192 -2.68 -7.63 -5.58
C GLY A 192 -1.75 -8.07 -4.46
N LEU A 193 -2.26 -8.00 -3.22
CA LEU A 193 -1.61 -8.48 -2.01
C LEU A 193 -2.67 -9.12 -1.12
N VAL A 194 -2.34 -10.29 -0.56
CA VAL A 194 -3.14 -10.94 0.48
C VAL A 194 -2.25 -11.39 1.63
N GLN A 195 -2.78 -11.38 2.84
CA GLN A 195 -2.03 -11.82 4.02
C GLN A 195 -2.94 -12.33 5.13
N CYS A 196 -2.52 -13.39 5.81
CA CYS A 196 -3.12 -13.92 7.02
C CYS A 196 -2.16 -13.81 8.22
N THR A 197 -2.69 -13.90 9.44
CA THR A 197 -1.87 -14.20 10.61
C THR A 197 -1.39 -15.67 10.52
N PRO A 198 -0.07 -15.94 10.59
CA PRO A 198 0.48 -17.29 10.44
C PRO A 198 0.08 -18.32 11.51
N ASP A 199 -0.56 -17.91 12.61
CA ASP A 199 -1.11 -18.81 13.63
C ASP A 199 -2.36 -19.56 13.17
N LEU A 200 -2.98 -19.16 12.06
CA LEU A 200 -4.12 -19.85 11.48
C LEU A 200 -3.71 -21.11 10.71
N SER A 201 -4.61 -22.07 10.62
CA SER A 201 -4.50 -23.17 9.64
C SER A 201 -4.62 -22.65 8.20
N GLN A 202 -4.21 -23.47 7.23
CA GLN A 202 -4.42 -23.16 5.80
C GLN A 202 -5.92 -22.97 5.48
N GLN A 203 -6.79 -23.78 6.06
CA GLN A 203 -8.23 -23.70 5.85
C GLN A 203 -8.81 -22.38 6.41
N GLU A 204 -8.45 -22.01 7.63
CA GLU A 204 -8.91 -20.76 8.24
C GLU A 204 -8.37 -19.53 7.50
N CYS A 205 -7.12 -19.57 7.04
CA CYS A 205 -6.57 -18.49 6.22
C CYS A 205 -7.36 -18.31 4.90
N ASN A 206 -7.64 -19.42 4.20
CA ASN A 206 -8.49 -19.41 3.00
C ASN A 206 -9.86 -18.80 3.30
N GLN A 207 -10.52 -19.26 4.36
CA GLN A 207 -11.84 -18.77 4.76
C GLN A 207 -11.84 -17.27 5.09
N CYS A 208 -10.84 -16.79 5.82
CA CYS A 208 -10.71 -15.37 6.15
C CYS A 208 -10.53 -14.52 4.88
N LEU A 209 -9.63 -14.94 4.00
CA LEU A 209 -9.33 -14.25 2.75
C LEU A 209 -10.51 -14.29 1.77
N ASP A 210 -11.22 -15.41 1.65
CA ASP A 210 -12.47 -15.48 0.89
C ASP A 210 -13.52 -14.50 1.43
N GLY A 211 -13.64 -14.44 2.76
CA GLY A 211 -14.47 -13.45 3.43
C GLY A 211 -14.07 -12.03 3.04
N ALA A 212 -12.78 -11.70 3.05
CA ALA A 212 -12.27 -10.38 2.67
C ALA A 212 -12.49 -10.06 1.18
N ILE A 213 -12.26 -11.02 0.28
CA ILE A 213 -12.46 -10.89 -1.17
C ILE A 213 -13.94 -10.67 -1.48
N SER A 214 -14.84 -11.33 -0.76
CA SER A 214 -16.30 -11.17 -0.94
C SER A 214 -16.84 -9.79 -0.56
N GLU A 215 -16.06 -8.95 0.13
CA GLU A 215 -16.43 -7.55 0.39
C GLU A 215 -16.11 -6.61 -0.78
N ILE A 216 -15.22 -7.00 -1.71
CA ILE A 216 -14.82 -6.16 -2.85
C ILE A 216 -16.03 -5.66 -3.65
N PRO A 217 -17.01 -6.51 -4.04
CA PRO A 217 -18.19 -6.05 -4.79
C PRO A 217 -19.07 -5.07 -4.00
N LYS A 218 -18.97 -5.03 -2.67
CA LYS A 218 -19.76 -4.13 -1.83
C LYS A 218 -19.06 -2.79 -1.59
N CYS A 219 -17.76 -2.83 -1.26
CA CYS A 219 -17.01 -1.62 -0.88
C CYS A 219 -16.36 -0.90 -2.05
N CYS A 220 -15.95 -1.66 -3.07
CA CYS A 220 -14.83 -1.29 -3.91
C CYS A 220 -15.07 -1.66 -5.38
N ASN A 221 -16.32 -1.93 -5.76
CA ASN A 221 -16.70 -2.37 -7.10
C ASN A 221 -16.29 -1.37 -8.18
N GLY A 222 -15.51 -1.82 -9.17
CA GLY A 222 -15.04 -0.98 -10.28
C GLY A 222 -14.04 0.11 -9.87
N LYS A 223 -13.49 0.08 -8.65
CA LYS A 223 -12.45 1.01 -8.19
C LYS A 223 -11.07 0.53 -8.61
N ILE A 224 -10.15 1.45 -8.89
CA ILE A 224 -8.75 1.08 -9.23
C ILE A 224 -7.91 0.64 -8.04
N GLY A 225 -8.44 0.79 -6.82
CA GLY A 225 -7.74 0.41 -5.61
C GLY A 225 -8.69 0.18 -4.45
N GLY A 226 -8.33 -0.74 -3.57
CA GLY A 226 -9.15 -1.13 -2.43
C GLY A 226 -8.37 -1.90 -1.38
N ARG A 227 -8.80 -1.78 -0.13
CA ARG A 227 -8.30 -2.54 1.01
C ARG A 227 -9.46 -3.09 1.82
N VAL A 228 -9.30 -4.32 2.28
CA VAL A 228 -10.18 -4.91 3.29
C VAL A 228 -9.30 -5.43 4.41
N LEU A 229 -9.51 -4.91 5.60
CA LEU A 229 -8.73 -5.15 6.80
C LEU A 229 -9.60 -5.91 7.80
N LYS A 230 -9.14 -7.07 8.23
CA LYS A 230 -9.73 -7.87 9.30
C LYS A 230 -8.64 -8.24 10.33
N PRO A 231 -8.99 -8.68 11.54
CA PRO A 231 -8.00 -9.02 12.56
C PRO A 231 -7.08 -10.17 12.15
N SER A 232 -7.59 -11.20 11.47
CA SER A 232 -6.82 -12.37 11.07
C SER A 232 -6.32 -12.36 9.62
N CYS A 233 -6.82 -11.45 8.76
CA CYS A 233 -6.35 -11.36 7.38
C CYS A 233 -6.62 -9.98 6.77
N ASN A 234 -5.93 -9.67 5.68
CA ASN A 234 -6.21 -8.49 4.88
C ASN A 234 -5.91 -8.71 3.40
N ILE A 235 -6.55 -7.90 2.57
CA ILE A 235 -6.28 -7.81 1.14
C ILE A 235 -6.07 -6.36 0.73
N ARG A 236 -5.27 -6.15 -0.32
CA ARG A 236 -5.09 -4.86 -0.98
C ARG A 236 -4.89 -5.04 -2.47
N PHE A 237 -5.54 -4.19 -3.25
CA PHE A 237 -5.22 -4.01 -4.66
C PHE A 237 -5.08 -2.54 -5.03
N GLU A 238 -4.27 -2.26 -6.03
CA GLU A 238 -4.07 -0.95 -6.64
C GLU A 238 -3.63 -1.14 -8.11
N THR A 239 -3.65 -0.07 -8.89
CA THR A 239 -3.05 -0.04 -10.25
C THR A 239 -1.58 0.36 -10.28
N ASN A 240 -1.01 0.76 -9.15
CA ASN A 240 0.41 1.06 -8.98
C ASN A 240 1.03 0.05 -8.02
N SER A 241 2.29 -0.34 -8.23
CA SER A 241 3.00 -1.20 -7.28
C SER A 241 3.12 -0.52 -5.91
N PHE A 242 2.90 -1.30 -4.85
CA PHE A 242 2.90 -0.81 -3.45
C PHE A 242 3.60 -1.77 -2.46
N TYR A 243 4.18 -2.86 -2.96
CA TYR A 243 4.93 -3.83 -2.20
C TYR A 243 6.35 -3.95 -2.74
N GLY A 244 7.30 -4.25 -1.86
CA GLY A 244 8.68 -4.56 -2.20
C GLY A 244 8.89 -6.06 -2.43
N ASN A 245 10.15 -6.44 -2.56
CA ASN A 245 10.51 -7.84 -2.69
C ASN A 245 10.41 -8.55 -1.35
N THR A 246 9.69 -9.67 -1.33
CA THR A 246 9.63 -10.57 -0.17
C THR A 246 10.98 -11.26 0.02
N THR A 247 11.54 -11.19 1.23
CA THR A 247 12.75 -11.96 1.55
C THR A 247 12.36 -13.44 1.68
N THR A 248 13.01 -14.32 0.94
CA THR A 248 12.85 -15.77 1.10
C THR A 248 13.26 -16.16 2.50
N LEU A 249 12.35 -16.77 3.25
CA LEU A 249 12.70 -17.35 4.54
C LEU A 249 13.45 -18.64 4.28
N ASP A 250 14.57 -18.85 4.97
CA ASP A 250 15.30 -20.11 4.89
C ASP A 250 14.33 -21.26 5.17
N PRO A 251 14.40 -22.38 4.42
CA PRO A 251 13.62 -23.56 4.75
C PRO A 251 13.90 -23.93 6.21
N ASP A 252 12.85 -24.34 6.93
CA ASP A 252 13.00 -24.88 8.29
C ASP A 252 14.10 -25.96 8.26
N PRO A 253 14.98 -26.10 9.27
CA PRO A 253 15.99 -27.15 9.26
C PRO A 253 15.30 -28.49 9.05
N GLU A 254 15.39 -29.00 7.84
CA GLU A 254 14.73 -30.22 7.45
C GLU A 254 15.26 -31.33 8.37
N ALA A 255 14.35 -32.14 8.94
CA ALA A 255 14.75 -33.35 9.64
C ALA A 255 15.71 -34.13 8.73
N PRO A 256 16.81 -34.70 9.26
CA PRO A 256 17.92 -35.16 8.44
C PRO A 256 17.44 -36.15 7.36
N PRO A 257 17.80 -35.93 6.09
CA PRO A 257 17.30 -36.75 5.01
C PRO A 257 17.92 -38.16 5.06
N PRO A 258 17.21 -39.22 4.61
CA PRO A 258 17.83 -40.50 4.33
C PRO A 258 18.73 -40.34 3.11
N SER A 259 19.97 -40.78 3.25
CA SER A 259 21.04 -40.71 2.25
C SER A 259 20.65 -41.31 0.90
N THR A 260 20.75 -40.52 -0.17
CA THR A 260 21.11 -41.03 -1.50
C THR A 260 21.89 -39.98 -2.30
N ASN A 261 23.00 -40.45 -2.89
CA ASN A 261 24.05 -39.69 -3.55
C ASN A 261 23.57 -38.82 -4.72
N THR A 262 24.15 -37.62 -4.85
CA THR A 262 24.03 -36.75 -6.02
C THR A 262 25.38 -36.58 -6.70
N THR A 263 25.40 -36.68 -8.03
CA THR A 263 26.49 -36.20 -8.89
C THR A 263 26.05 -34.89 -9.55
N SER A 264 26.93 -33.89 -9.56
CA SER A 264 26.65 -32.52 -10.01
C SER A 264 26.74 -32.32 -11.52
N SER A 265 25.97 -31.36 -12.06
CA SER A 265 26.47 -30.42 -13.09
C SER A 265 25.55 -29.20 -13.30
N GLN A 266 26.17 -28.01 -13.22
CA GLN A 266 25.82 -26.70 -13.82
C GLN A 266 24.35 -26.33 -14.08
N ASP A 267 23.81 -25.45 -13.23
CA ASP A 267 22.41 -25.00 -13.26
C ASP A 267 22.24 -23.56 -13.80
N PRO A 268 21.40 -23.33 -14.84
CA PRO A 268 21.04 -21.99 -15.35
C PRO A 268 20.44 -21.03 -14.30
N ALA A 269 19.94 -21.53 -13.17
CA ALA A 269 19.39 -20.72 -12.08
C ALA A 269 20.42 -19.73 -11.49
N MET A 270 21.69 -20.14 -11.38
CA MET A 270 22.74 -19.29 -10.80
C MET A 270 23.09 -18.09 -11.68
N LYS A 271 22.92 -18.23 -13.01
CA LYS A 271 23.16 -17.14 -13.97
C LYS A 271 22.02 -16.12 -13.97
N ALA A 272 20.77 -16.59 -13.87
CA ALA A 272 19.61 -15.74 -13.73
C ALA A 272 19.66 -14.88 -12.46
N GLN A 273 20.16 -15.46 -11.35
CA GLN A 273 20.35 -14.75 -10.08
C GLN A 273 21.35 -13.59 -10.20
N LEU A 274 22.49 -13.82 -10.86
CA LEU A 274 23.53 -12.79 -11.02
C LEU A 274 23.09 -11.65 -11.96
N ASP A 275 22.32 -11.97 -13.00
CA ASP A 275 21.77 -10.96 -13.92
C ASP A 275 20.63 -10.16 -13.27
N TRP A 276 19.86 -10.79 -12.38
CA TRP A 276 18.84 -10.14 -11.55
C TRP A 276 19.44 -9.13 -10.56
N GLU A 277 20.48 -9.51 -9.80
CA GLU A 277 21.13 -8.61 -8.84
C GLU A 277 21.66 -7.34 -9.50
N LYS A 278 22.21 -7.47 -10.72
CA LYS A 278 22.65 -6.33 -11.52
C LYS A 278 21.49 -5.42 -11.92
N ARG A 279 20.35 -5.98 -12.36
CA ARG A 279 19.15 -5.22 -12.74
C ARG A 279 18.51 -4.53 -11.53
N TYR A 280 18.39 -5.23 -10.41
CA TYR A 280 17.83 -4.70 -9.15
C TYR A 280 18.61 -3.49 -8.64
N LYS A 281 19.95 -3.57 -8.63
CA LYS A 281 20.81 -2.45 -8.22
C LYS A 281 20.60 -1.21 -9.09
N ILE A 282 20.33 -1.38 -10.39
CA ILE A 282 20.05 -0.27 -11.31
C ILE A 282 18.68 0.36 -10.98
N ILE A 283 17.64 -0.45 -10.80
CA ILE A 283 16.27 0.03 -10.51
C ILE A 283 16.25 0.85 -9.21
N ARG A 284 16.87 0.35 -8.14
CA ARG A 284 16.91 1.05 -6.84
C ARG A 284 17.56 2.44 -6.95
N VAL A 285 18.76 2.50 -7.54
CA VAL A 285 19.49 3.76 -7.70
C VAL A 285 18.71 4.76 -8.55
N LYS A 286 17.97 4.29 -9.57
CA LYS A 286 17.16 5.15 -10.45
C LYS A 286 15.83 5.59 -9.83
N SER A 287 15.34 4.87 -8.82
CA SER A 287 14.20 5.29 -8.00
C SER A 287 14.60 6.40 -7.02
N ASP A 288 15.76 6.27 -6.36
CA ASP A 288 16.30 7.31 -5.48
C ASP A 288 16.54 8.63 -6.25
N VAL A 289 16.96 8.54 -7.51
CA VAL A 289 17.11 9.69 -8.42
C VAL A 289 15.76 10.37 -8.70
N PHE A 290 14.68 9.61 -8.89
CA PHE A 290 13.34 10.19 -9.12
C PHE A 290 12.87 11.01 -7.93
N SER A 291 12.95 10.43 -6.73
CA SER A 291 12.59 11.10 -5.48
C SER A 291 13.43 12.37 -5.24
N PHE A 292 14.72 12.31 -5.57
CA PHE A 292 15.60 13.47 -5.53
C PHE A 292 15.17 14.58 -6.51
N GLY A 293 14.73 14.20 -7.71
CA GLY A 293 14.19 15.13 -8.72
C GLY A 293 12.95 15.87 -8.24
N VAL A 294 11.98 15.15 -7.67
CA VAL A 294 10.77 15.74 -7.08
C VAL A 294 11.14 16.72 -5.97
N LEU A 295 12.05 16.34 -5.07
CA LEU A 295 12.50 17.21 -3.98
C LEU A 295 13.12 18.52 -4.50
N ILE A 296 13.96 18.46 -5.53
CA ILE A 296 14.51 19.68 -6.17
C ILE A 296 13.39 20.57 -6.68
N LEU A 297 12.39 20.00 -7.38
CA LEU A 297 11.29 20.78 -7.93
C LEU A 297 10.44 21.40 -6.81
N GLU A 298 10.21 20.70 -5.71
CA GLU A 298 9.49 21.24 -4.53
C GLU A 298 10.24 22.41 -3.91
N ILE A 299 11.57 22.31 -3.77
CA ILE A 299 12.39 23.38 -3.19
C ILE A 299 12.40 24.62 -4.08
N VAL A 300 12.59 24.45 -5.39
CA VAL A 300 12.67 25.60 -6.31
C VAL A 300 11.29 26.26 -6.46
N SER A 301 10.21 25.50 -6.35
CA SER A 301 8.86 26.04 -6.50
C SER A 301 8.18 26.52 -5.23
N GLY A 302 8.64 26.06 -4.06
CA GLY A 302 7.93 26.28 -2.79
C GLY A 302 6.58 25.55 -2.73
N GLN A 303 6.26 24.70 -3.72
CA GLN A 303 4.99 24.00 -3.82
C GLN A 303 5.17 22.51 -3.52
N LYS A 304 4.16 21.90 -2.88
CA LYS A 304 4.16 20.47 -2.60
C LYS A 304 3.77 19.70 -3.86
N ASN A 305 4.29 18.47 -4.00
CA ASN A 305 3.96 17.59 -5.12
C ASN A 305 2.45 17.29 -5.25
N SER A 306 1.70 17.35 -4.14
CA SER A 306 0.25 17.13 -4.10
C SER A 306 -0.56 18.42 -4.33
N GLY A 307 -0.72 18.83 -5.58
CA GLY A 307 -1.79 19.74 -6.00
C GLY A 307 -1.39 21.19 -6.23
N ILE A 308 -1.05 21.50 -7.48
CA ILE A 308 -1.00 22.87 -8.00
C ILE A 308 -2.37 23.17 -8.61
N TYR A 309 -3.07 24.16 -8.05
CA TYR A 309 -4.36 24.60 -8.57
C TYR A 309 -4.15 25.62 -9.69
N ASN A 310 -4.47 25.24 -10.92
CA ASN A 310 -4.52 26.15 -12.06
C ASN A 310 -5.95 26.24 -12.60
N GLY A 311 -6.81 26.97 -11.89
CA GLY A 311 -8.23 27.08 -12.23
C GLY A 311 -8.99 25.76 -12.03
N GLU A 312 -9.41 25.12 -13.11
CA GLU A 312 -10.34 23.95 -13.10
C GLU A 312 -9.66 22.57 -13.13
N ASN A 313 -8.31 22.48 -13.17
CA ASN A 313 -7.58 21.21 -13.21
C ASN A 313 -6.51 21.11 -12.11
N MET A 314 -6.40 19.93 -11.49
CA MET A 314 -5.32 19.58 -10.55
C MET A 314 -4.13 19.03 -11.36
N GLU A 315 -3.01 19.75 -11.37
CA GLU A 315 -1.76 19.35 -12.03
C GLU A 315 -0.74 18.94 -10.94
N ASP A 316 -0.01 17.84 -11.14
CA ASP A 316 1.12 17.51 -10.28
C ASP A 316 2.33 18.42 -10.59
N LEU A 317 3.25 18.54 -9.62
CA LEU A 317 4.36 19.46 -9.73
C LEU A 317 5.32 19.13 -10.89
N SER A 318 5.47 17.86 -11.25
CA SER A 318 6.35 17.44 -12.35
C SER A 318 5.76 17.83 -13.70
N SER A 319 4.45 17.63 -13.88
CA SER A 319 3.71 18.06 -15.07
C SER A 319 3.71 19.59 -15.24
N PHE A 320 3.46 20.31 -14.15
CA PHE A 320 3.52 21.78 -14.13
C PHE A 320 4.92 22.30 -14.50
N ALA A 321 5.97 21.71 -13.91
CA ALA A 321 7.34 22.08 -14.19
C ALA A 321 7.72 21.79 -15.65
N TRP A 322 7.31 20.63 -16.17
CA TRP A 322 7.55 20.25 -17.57
C TRP A 322 6.88 21.19 -18.56
N ARG A 323 5.60 21.52 -18.34
CA ARG A 323 4.86 22.44 -19.20
C ARG A 323 5.51 23.82 -19.25
N ASN A 324 5.85 24.40 -18.09
CA ASN A 324 6.53 25.69 -18.03
C ASN A 324 7.93 25.62 -18.67
N TRP A 325 8.65 24.51 -18.52
CA TRP A 325 9.94 24.29 -19.17
C TRP A 325 9.82 24.25 -20.70
N LYS A 326 8.89 23.44 -21.22
CA LYS A 326 8.61 23.28 -22.66
C LYS A 326 8.17 24.58 -23.32
N GLU A 327 7.40 25.41 -22.61
CA GLU A 327 6.97 26.73 -23.09
C GLU A 327 8.06 27.82 -22.99
N GLY A 328 9.26 27.50 -22.50
CA GLY A 328 10.33 28.50 -22.28
C GLY A 328 10.06 29.44 -21.11
N LYS A 329 9.12 29.09 -20.23
CA LYS A 329 8.66 29.86 -19.07
C LYS A 329 9.10 29.26 -17.74
N ALA A 330 10.20 28.51 -17.72
CA ALA A 330 10.71 27.84 -16.52
C ALA A 330 10.92 28.76 -15.31
N ILE A 331 11.10 30.06 -15.53
CA ILE A 331 11.18 31.06 -14.44
C ILE A 331 9.90 31.13 -13.60
N ASN A 332 8.74 30.82 -14.18
CA ASN A 332 7.45 30.83 -13.48
C ASN A 332 7.33 29.71 -12.44
N ILE A 333 8.24 28.74 -12.48
CA ILE A 333 8.32 27.67 -11.48
C ILE A 333 8.96 28.20 -10.21
N VAL A 334 9.82 29.22 -10.28
CA VAL A 334 10.62 29.68 -9.15
C VAL A 334 9.76 30.39 -8.11
N ASP A 335 9.85 29.97 -6.86
CA ASP A 335 9.20 30.64 -5.72
C ASP A 335 9.64 32.11 -5.63
N PRO A 336 8.72 33.09 -5.61
CA PRO A 336 9.04 34.50 -5.41
C PRO A 336 9.84 34.81 -4.13
N ALA A 337 9.77 33.94 -3.11
CA ALA A 337 10.56 34.05 -1.88
C ALA A 337 12.05 33.74 -2.08
N LEU A 338 12.43 33.09 -3.19
CA LEU A 338 13.81 32.81 -3.54
C LEU A 338 14.46 34.03 -4.21
N ASN A 339 15.69 34.36 -3.78
CA ASN A 339 16.40 35.57 -4.20
C ASN A 339 16.67 35.59 -5.73
N SER A 340 16.27 36.68 -6.39
CA SER A 340 16.43 36.91 -7.84
C SER A 340 17.88 36.85 -8.36
N ASN A 341 18.88 36.98 -7.50
CA ASN A 341 20.30 36.96 -7.88
C ASN A 341 20.84 35.57 -8.27
N SER A 342 20.11 34.48 -8.01
CA SER A 342 20.50 33.09 -8.35
C SER A 342 19.70 32.50 -9.51
N ARG A 343 19.13 33.34 -10.39
CA ARG A 343 18.21 32.92 -11.48
C ARG A 343 18.73 31.78 -12.35
N ASN A 344 19.99 31.85 -12.79
CA ASN A 344 20.59 30.83 -13.65
C ASN A 344 20.80 29.50 -12.92
N GLU A 345 21.03 29.55 -11.61
CA GLU A 345 21.18 28.37 -10.76
C GLU A 345 19.83 27.68 -10.58
N MET A 346 18.76 28.44 -10.37
CA MET A 346 17.40 27.92 -10.21
C MET A 346 16.89 27.27 -11.51
N LEU A 347 17.10 27.92 -12.66
CA LEU A 347 16.77 27.33 -13.97
C LEU A 347 17.54 26.02 -14.21
N ARG A 348 18.78 25.96 -13.74
CA ARG A 348 19.59 24.76 -13.83
C ARG A 348 19.11 23.65 -12.90
N CYS A 349 18.69 23.99 -11.68
CA CYS A 349 18.06 23.04 -10.76
C CYS A 349 16.75 22.49 -11.34
N ILE A 350 15.92 23.32 -11.96
CA ILE A 350 14.70 22.88 -12.67
C ILE A 350 15.05 21.90 -13.78
N HIS A 351 16.06 22.21 -14.60
CA HIS A 351 16.53 21.32 -15.67
C HIS A 351 16.97 19.96 -15.11
N ILE A 352 17.81 19.96 -14.07
CA ILE A 352 18.27 18.73 -13.41
C ILE A 352 17.11 17.96 -12.77
N GLY A 353 16.19 18.66 -12.11
CA GLY A 353 14.98 18.07 -11.53
C GLY A 353 14.14 17.35 -12.58
N LEU A 354 13.93 17.97 -13.74
CA LEU A 354 13.21 17.36 -14.87
C LEU A 354 13.93 16.13 -15.44
N LEU A 355 15.26 16.13 -15.51
CA LEU A 355 16.05 14.95 -15.91
C LEU A 355 15.94 13.80 -14.89
N CYS A 356 15.75 14.12 -13.61
CA CYS A 356 15.62 13.13 -12.55
C CYS A 356 14.23 12.46 -12.54
N VAL A 357 13.18 13.18 -12.93
CA VAL A 357 11.78 12.69 -12.92
C VAL A 357 11.32 12.07 -14.25
N GLN A 358 12.25 11.68 -15.11
CA GLN A 358 11.93 11.03 -16.40
C GLN A 358 11.19 9.71 -16.18
N GLU A 359 10.26 9.38 -17.08
CA GLU A 359 9.46 8.16 -17.00
C GLU A 359 10.35 6.91 -17.08
N ASN A 360 11.16 6.79 -18.14
CA ASN A 360 12.05 5.66 -18.33
C ASN A 360 13.26 5.72 -17.37
N LEU A 361 13.56 4.58 -16.75
CA LEU A 361 14.71 4.43 -15.83
C LEU A 361 16.07 4.68 -16.50
N VAL A 362 16.17 4.44 -17.81
CA VAL A 362 17.41 4.63 -18.58
C VAL A 362 17.72 6.10 -18.83
N ASP A 363 16.68 6.95 -18.88
CA ASP A 363 16.80 8.38 -19.21
C ASP A 363 17.14 9.22 -17.98
N ARG A 364 16.88 8.70 -16.77
CA ARG A 364 17.28 9.35 -15.52
C ARG A 364 18.81 9.35 -15.40
N PRO A 365 19.47 10.42 -14.92
CA PRO A 365 20.92 10.43 -14.69
C PRO A 365 21.32 9.52 -13.51
N THR A 366 22.62 9.35 -13.26
CA THR A 366 23.13 8.75 -12.01
C THR A 366 23.39 9.84 -10.98
N MET A 367 23.40 9.53 -9.69
CA MET A 367 23.75 10.50 -8.64
C MET A 367 25.12 11.16 -8.88
N THR A 368 26.09 10.43 -9.42
CA THR A 368 27.38 10.99 -9.82
C THR A 368 27.24 12.04 -10.92
N ASN A 369 26.44 11.76 -11.96
CA ASN A 369 26.19 12.72 -13.03
C ASN A 369 25.45 13.96 -12.50
N ILE A 370 24.47 13.79 -11.62
CA ILE A 370 23.75 14.89 -10.97
C ILE A 370 24.73 15.78 -10.20
N MET A 371 25.63 15.19 -9.39
CA MET A 371 26.63 15.96 -8.65
C MET A 371 27.57 16.73 -9.59
N LEU A 372 27.96 16.15 -10.72
CA LEU A 372 28.74 16.87 -11.74
C LEU A 372 27.92 18.02 -12.37
N MET A 373 26.67 17.75 -12.76
CA MET A 373 25.75 18.74 -13.32
C MET A 373 25.52 19.92 -12.37
N LEU A 374 25.42 19.67 -11.05
CA LEU A 374 25.29 20.72 -10.04
C LEU A 374 26.58 21.53 -9.85
N ASN A 375 27.76 20.91 -9.97
CA ASN A 375 29.04 21.53 -9.62
C ASN A 375 29.75 22.24 -10.79
N SER A 376 29.48 21.90 -12.05
CA SER A 376 30.24 22.45 -13.20
C SER A 376 29.35 23.13 -14.24
N TYR A 377 29.37 24.47 -14.30
CA TYR A 377 28.55 25.32 -15.19
C TYR A 377 28.89 25.23 -16.69
N SER A 378 29.96 24.52 -17.05
CA SER A 378 30.41 24.31 -18.43
C SER A 378 29.85 23.05 -19.12
N LEU A 379 29.08 22.22 -18.40
CA LEU A 379 28.48 21.01 -18.97
C LEU A 379 27.15 21.32 -19.67
N SER A 380 27.05 20.94 -20.95
CA SER A 380 25.78 20.89 -21.67
C SER A 380 24.90 19.78 -21.12
N LEU A 381 23.73 20.14 -20.59
CA LEU A 381 22.77 19.19 -20.04
C LEU A 381 21.91 18.60 -21.17
N PRO A 382 21.56 17.30 -21.13
CA PRO A 382 20.64 16.69 -22.09
C PRO A 382 19.24 17.32 -21.98
N ILE A 383 18.48 17.32 -23.06
CA ILE A 383 17.12 17.86 -23.06
C ILE A 383 16.19 16.86 -22.36
N PRO A 384 15.45 17.25 -21.30
CA PRO A 384 14.50 16.35 -20.66
C PRO A 384 13.37 15.99 -21.61
N THR A 385 12.83 14.79 -21.50
CA THR A 385 11.61 14.36 -22.17
C THR A 385 10.41 14.49 -21.23
N GLU A 386 9.22 14.27 -21.78
CA GLU A 386 7.96 14.37 -21.04
C GLU A 386 7.94 13.41 -19.84
N PRO A 387 7.73 13.91 -18.60
CA PRO A 387 7.47 13.06 -17.46
C PRO A 387 6.15 12.30 -17.66
N ALA A 388 6.00 11.15 -16.98
CA ALA A 388 4.82 10.29 -17.12
C ALA A 388 3.51 11.07 -17.02
N PHE A 389 2.71 11.06 -18.10
CA PHE A 389 1.48 11.84 -18.22
C PHE A 389 0.33 11.17 -17.46
N TYR A 390 -0.24 11.84 -16.46
CA TYR A 390 -1.58 11.53 -15.97
C TYR A 390 -2.59 12.36 -16.78
N MET A 391 -3.27 11.72 -17.74
CA MET A 391 -4.30 12.35 -18.58
C MET A 391 -5.52 12.79 -17.75
N ASN A 392 -5.90 14.06 -17.83
CA ASN A 392 -7.30 14.46 -17.63
C ASN A 392 -7.83 15.30 -18.81
N SER A 393 -8.93 14.79 -19.38
CA SER A 393 -10.02 15.41 -20.14
C SER A 393 -9.74 16.44 -21.26
N ARG A 394 -9.77 15.96 -22.52
CA ARG A 394 -10.77 16.31 -23.58
C ARG A 394 -10.29 15.88 -24.98
N THR A 395 -11.08 15.01 -25.61
CA THR A 395 -11.29 14.83 -27.06
C THR A 395 -10.11 15.00 -28.04
N ARG A 396 -9.70 13.89 -28.65
CA ARG A 396 -9.40 13.87 -30.09
C ARG A 396 -9.86 12.55 -30.72
N SER A 397 -10.95 12.69 -31.47
CA SER A 397 -11.55 11.77 -32.43
C SER A 397 -10.57 11.14 -33.41
N LEU A 398 -10.83 9.88 -33.80
CA LEU A 398 -10.84 9.31 -35.18
C LEU A 398 -10.49 7.79 -35.11
N PRO A 399 -10.83 6.97 -36.13
CA PRO A 399 -12.07 6.85 -36.91
C PRO A 399 -12.66 5.43 -36.85
N GLU A 400 -13.86 5.27 -37.41
CA GLU A 400 -14.59 4.03 -37.67
C GLU A 400 -13.71 2.84 -38.09
N MET A 401 -13.92 1.69 -37.45
CA MET A 401 -13.54 0.40 -38.05
C MET A 401 -14.73 -0.55 -38.04
N GLN A 402 -15.01 -1.04 -39.23
CA GLN A 402 -16.26 -1.65 -39.68
C GLN A 402 -16.59 -2.98 -38.99
N SER A 403 -17.84 -3.05 -38.57
CA SER A 403 -18.76 -4.19 -38.62
C SER A 403 -18.14 -5.55 -38.97
N TRP A 404 -18.10 -6.47 -38.01
CA TRP A 404 -18.36 -7.87 -38.31
C TRP A 404 -19.68 -8.25 -37.65
N GLU A 405 -20.68 -8.36 -38.53
CA GLU A 405 -21.98 -8.96 -38.28
C GLU A 405 -21.78 -10.38 -37.75
N TYR A 406 -22.37 -10.70 -36.60
CA TYR A 406 -22.73 -12.06 -36.29
C TYR A 406 -24.22 -12.11 -35.96
N ASN A 407 -24.96 -12.70 -36.90
CA ASN A 407 -26.39 -12.86 -36.86
C ASN A 407 -26.83 -13.71 -35.66
N SER A 408 -27.66 -13.09 -34.83
CA SER A 408 -29.02 -13.53 -34.50
C SER A 408 -29.24 -15.03 -34.25
N ARG A 409 -29.62 -15.35 -33.00
CA ARG A 409 -30.89 -16.03 -32.74
C ARG A 409 -31.39 -15.78 -31.31
N GLU A 410 -32.62 -15.31 -31.28
CA GLU A 410 -33.53 -15.01 -30.18
C GLU A 410 -33.70 -16.22 -29.23
N THR A 411 -34.07 -16.09 -27.96
CA THR A 411 -35.32 -15.59 -27.36
C THR A 411 -35.14 -15.66 -25.83
N GLY A 412 -35.74 -14.85 -24.95
CA GLY A 412 -36.74 -13.80 -25.06
C GLY A 412 -36.86 -13.10 -23.70
N SER A 413 -37.36 -11.87 -23.74
CA SER A 413 -37.56 -10.96 -22.61
C SER A 413 -38.74 -11.36 -21.71
N SER A 414 -38.66 -11.05 -20.42
CA SER A 414 -39.69 -10.27 -19.72
C SER A 414 -39.33 -9.99 -18.25
N GLU A 415 -38.96 -8.75 -17.97
CA GLU A 415 -39.41 -8.01 -16.78
C GLU A 415 -40.65 -7.17 -17.21
N PRO A 416 -41.45 -6.50 -16.33
CA PRO A 416 -41.12 -6.03 -14.97
C PRO A 416 -42.29 -6.10 -13.95
N ILE A 417 -42.04 -5.56 -12.74
CA ILE A 417 -42.92 -4.66 -11.93
C ILE A 417 -43.07 -5.05 -10.43
N LEU A 418 -42.28 -4.35 -9.62
CA LEU A 418 -42.61 -3.58 -8.40
C LEU A 418 -44.05 -3.64 -7.83
N LYS A 419 -44.23 -4.07 -6.56
CA LYS A 419 -44.65 -3.21 -5.42
C LYS A 419 -44.91 -3.96 -4.11
N SER A 420 -44.46 -3.28 -3.06
CA SER A 420 -44.72 -3.44 -1.62
C SER A 420 -46.21 -3.34 -1.24
N ALA A 421 -46.61 -4.04 -0.16
CA ALA A 421 -47.60 -3.53 0.78
C ALA A 421 -47.45 -4.19 2.17
N GLN A 422 -47.62 -3.35 3.20
CA GLN A 422 -47.55 -3.60 4.64
C GLN A 422 -48.77 -4.32 5.22
N GLU A 423 -48.47 -4.96 6.36
CA GLU A 423 -49.24 -5.35 7.55
C GLU A 423 -50.72 -4.95 7.71
N SER A 424 -51.44 -5.93 8.25
CA SER A 424 -52.85 -5.94 8.68
C SER A 424 -52.99 -5.76 10.20
N GLU A 425 -54.03 -5.04 10.64
CA GLU A 425 -54.60 -5.15 11.99
C GLU A 425 -56.10 -5.52 11.93
N ASN A 426 -56.41 -6.64 12.59
CA ASN A 426 -57.58 -7.06 13.39
C ASN A 426 -58.92 -6.28 13.36
N GLU A 427 -60.05 -7.01 13.37
CA GLU A 427 -60.74 -7.41 14.63
C GLU A 427 -62.03 -8.24 14.39
N ALA A 428 -62.21 -9.27 15.25
CA ALA A 428 -63.44 -9.75 15.92
C ALA A 428 -64.63 -10.29 15.06
N SER A 429 -65.40 -11.33 15.41
CA SER A 429 -65.48 -12.21 16.59
C SER A 429 -66.50 -13.36 16.36
N ILE A 430 -66.38 -14.42 17.18
CA ILE A 430 -67.47 -15.20 17.82
C ILE A 430 -67.94 -16.58 17.23
N THR A 431 -67.68 -17.58 18.10
CA THR A 431 -68.32 -18.88 18.43
C THR A 431 -68.09 -20.18 17.66
N GLU A 432 -67.31 -21.04 18.34
CA GLU A 432 -67.41 -22.48 18.61
C GLU A 432 -68.65 -23.28 18.12
N LEU A 433 -68.40 -24.49 17.58
CA LEU A 433 -68.62 -25.79 18.27
C LEU A 433 -68.12 -26.98 17.40
N TYR A 434 -67.28 -27.84 17.98
CA TYR A 434 -66.91 -29.20 17.54
C TYR A 434 -68.07 -30.20 17.82
N PRO A 435 -67.99 -31.54 17.57
CA PRO A 435 -67.00 -32.34 16.81
C PRO A 435 -67.61 -33.41 15.85
N ARG A 436 -66.78 -33.97 14.98
CA ARG A 436 -66.51 -35.41 14.92
C ARG A 436 -65.18 -35.70 14.24
#